data_AF-A0A9D9V155-F1
#
_entry.id   AF-A0A9D9V155-F1
#
_cell.length_a   1.000
_cell.length_b   1.000
_cell.length_c   1.000
_cell.angle_alpha   90.00
_cell.angle_beta   90.00
_cell.angle_gamma   90.00
#
_symmetry.space_group_name_H-M   'P 1'
#
loop_
_entity.id
_entity.type
_entity.pdbx_description
1 polymer ?
#
loop_
_entity_poly.entity_id
_entity_poly.type
_entity_poly.pdbx_seq_one_letter_code
_entity_poly.pdbx_strand_id
1 'polypeptide(L)'
;MQHILRVSLFAILCSATAQAQDIRYISDTQYIPVRSGAGNEFRIVHRGIPSGTQLTVSRESEDGTWAEITTEGGTTGWVRSQYLMASVPARNQVDSARSRAEQLAEQNAALTEELNQLKQVRGELETSIDSADGTLQAVTEELAQLKQISGRSLELDAENRRLVEDVENLRAQADMLGAENQRLQENLRSSAFIDGALAVLLGVVITLVVPRLWPKRRRNDGWA
;
A
#
# COMPACT_ATOMS: atom_id res chain seq x y z
N MET A 1 6.82 98.89 2.36
CA MET A 1 6.63 97.44 2.58
C MET A 1 7.08 96.54 1.42
N GLN A 2 7.15 97.00 0.16
CA GLN A 2 7.51 96.15 -0.99
C GLN A 2 9.00 95.73 -1.06
N HIS A 3 9.91 96.49 -0.44
CA HIS A 3 11.35 96.15 -0.43
C HIS A 3 11.70 95.05 0.57
N ILE A 4 10.98 94.97 1.70
CA ILE A 4 11.21 93.95 2.74
C ILE A 4 10.79 92.56 2.22
N LEU A 5 9.72 92.50 1.41
CA LEU A 5 9.24 91.28 0.78
C LEU A 5 10.21 90.74 -0.29
N ARG A 6 10.90 91.64 -1.03
CA ARG A 6 11.88 91.25 -2.06
C ARG A 6 13.21 90.75 -1.47
N VAL A 7 13.63 91.32 -0.33
CA VAL A 7 14.84 90.87 0.39
C VAL A 7 14.61 89.50 1.03
N SER A 8 13.43 89.23 1.60
CA SER A 8 13.07 87.89 2.08
C SER A 8 13.00 86.84 0.97
N LEU A 9 12.51 87.20 -0.23
CA LEU A 9 12.41 86.25 -1.35
C LEU A 9 13.79 85.90 -1.96
N PHE A 10 14.75 86.82 -1.93
CA PHE A 10 16.11 86.58 -2.42
C PHE A 10 16.95 85.73 -1.45
N ALA A 11 16.70 85.83 -0.14
CA ALA A 11 17.39 85.01 0.87
C ALA A 11 16.97 83.53 0.87
N ILE A 12 15.79 83.20 0.34
CA ILE A 12 15.29 81.82 0.26
C ILE A 12 15.84 81.08 -0.98
N LEU A 13 16.24 81.79 -2.05
CA LEU A 13 16.80 81.16 -3.26
C LEU A 13 18.28 80.75 -3.13
N CYS A 14 19.02 81.23 -2.12
CA CYS A 14 20.45 80.94 -1.96
C CYS A 14 20.78 79.75 -1.05
N SER A 15 19.79 79.09 -0.43
CA SER A 15 20.04 78.13 0.66
C SER A 15 19.93 76.66 0.28
N ALA A 16 19.93 76.31 -1.01
CA ALA A 16 19.78 74.92 -1.47
C ALA A 16 20.81 74.50 -2.52
N THR A 17 22.11 74.79 -2.31
CA THR A 17 23.13 73.94 -2.92
C THR A 17 23.28 72.69 -2.07
N ALA A 18 22.37 71.72 -2.27
CA ALA A 18 22.56 70.36 -1.79
C ALA A 18 23.86 69.84 -2.41
N GLN A 19 24.95 69.85 -1.64
CA GLN A 19 26.19 69.16 -1.99
C GLN A 19 25.85 67.66 -1.97
N ALA A 20 25.42 67.13 -3.12
CA ALA A 20 25.25 65.69 -3.28
C ALA A 20 26.62 65.04 -3.06
N GLN A 21 26.78 64.32 -1.95
CA GLN A 21 28.00 63.58 -1.70
C GLN A 21 28.09 62.44 -2.71
N ASP A 22 29.03 62.55 -3.63
CA ASP A 22 29.34 61.50 -4.62
C ASP A 22 30.11 60.39 -3.90
N ILE A 23 29.36 59.48 -3.28
CA ILE A 23 29.91 58.31 -2.59
C ILE A 23 30.41 57.35 -3.68
N ARG A 24 31.73 57.26 -3.80
CA ARG A 24 32.40 56.33 -4.70
C ARG A 24 33.10 55.25 -3.89
N TYR A 25 33.11 54.05 -4.43
CA TYR A 25 33.83 52.91 -3.87
C TYR A 25 35.12 52.69 -4.65
N ILE A 26 36.18 52.29 -3.94
CA ILE A 26 37.40 51.78 -4.57
C ILE A 26 37.09 50.39 -5.10
N SER A 27 37.62 50.04 -6.28
CA SER A 27 37.45 48.70 -6.82
C SER A 27 38.13 47.67 -5.92
N ASP A 28 37.43 46.58 -5.62
CA ASP A 28 37.97 45.42 -4.90
C ASP A 28 39.14 44.74 -5.64
N THR A 29 39.28 45.01 -6.94
CA THR A 29 40.38 44.47 -7.75
C THR A 29 41.43 45.55 -7.95
N GLN A 30 42.57 45.38 -7.29
CA GLN A 30 43.74 46.22 -7.50
C GLN A 30 44.66 45.60 -8.55
N TYR A 31 45.25 46.44 -9.40
CA TYR A 31 46.21 46.01 -10.41
C TYR A 31 47.63 46.33 -9.95
N ILE A 32 48.46 45.30 -9.83
CA ILE A 32 49.84 45.42 -9.39
C ILE A 32 50.75 45.44 -10.62
N PRO A 33 51.55 46.50 -10.83
CA PRO A 33 52.49 46.55 -11.95
C PRO A 33 53.69 45.63 -11.69
N VAL A 34 54.13 44.91 -12.73
CA VAL A 34 55.36 44.10 -12.71
C VAL A 34 56.47 44.88 -13.38
N ARG A 35 57.66 44.88 -12.78
CA ARG A 35 58.82 45.63 -13.25
C ARG A 35 59.94 44.70 -13.71
N SER A 36 60.85 45.23 -14.53
CA SER A 36 62.01 44.46 -15.01
C SER A 36 63.09 44.22 -13.94
N GLY A 37 63.04 44.92 -12.81
CA GLY A 37 64.02 44.82 -11.72
C GLY A 37 63.46 45.26 -10.37
N ALA A 38 64.21 44.99 -9.31
CA ALA A 38 63.86 45.27 -7.91
C ALA A 38 64.02 46.77 -7.57
N GLY A 39 63.06 47.59 -8.01
CA GLY A 39 63.08 49.04 -7.77
C GLY A 39 62.00 49.80 -8.53
N ASN A 40 61.69 51.03 -8.09
CA ASN A 40 60.67 51.87 -8.73
C ASN A 40 61.15 52.52 -10.04
N GLU A 41 62.46 52.59 -10.23
CA GLU A 41 63.17 53.11 -11.39
C GLU A 41 63.13 52.17 -12.60
N PHE A 42 62.91 50.87 -12.36
CA PHE A 42 62.85 49.86 -13.41
C PHE A 42 61.57 49.95 -14.23
N ARG A 43 61.68 49.66 -15.53
CA ARG A 43 60.57 49.72 -16.48
C ARG A 43 59.46 48.75 -16.08
N ILE A 44 58.21 49.18 -16.19
CA ILE A 44 57.04 48.31 -16.05
C ILE A 44 56.97 47.39 -17.26
N VAL A 45 57.13 46.08 -17.05
CA VAL A 45 57.03 45.02 -18.07
C VAL A 45 55.60 44.52 -18.23
N HIS A 46 54.80 44.57 -17.16
CA HIS A 46 53.38 44.24 -17.20
C HIS A 46 52.57 45.26 -16.39
N ARG A 47 51.52 45.83 -17.01
CA ARG A 47 50.82 47.02 -16.48
C ARG A 47 49.77 46.73 -15.40
N GLY A 48 49.44 45.47 -15.15
CA GLY A 48 48.50 45.15 -14.09
C GLY A 48 48.21 43.67 -13.98
N ILE A 49 48.80 43.01 -12.99
CA ILE A 49 48.32 41.72 -12.52
C ILE A 49 47.18 41.98 -11.52
N PRO A 50 45.98 41.42 -11.72
CA PRO A 50 44.87 41.61 -10.78
C PRO A 50 45.15 40.91 -9.45
N SER A 51 44.69 41.50 -8.34
CA SER A 51 44.71 40.87 -7.02
C SER A 51 44.07 39.48 -7.04
N GLY A 52 44.70 38.53 -6.34
CA GLY A 52 44.26 37.14 -6.28
C GLY A 52 44.71 36.25 -7.44
N THR A 53 45.49 36.79 -8.39
CA THR A 53 46.23 35.97 -9.35
C THR A 53 47.23 35.08 -8.60
N GLN A 54 47.25 33.79 -8.91
CA GLN A 54 48.26 32.88 -8.39
C GLN A 54 49.62 33.17 -9.05
N LEU A 55 50.66 33.30 -8.23
CA LEU A 55 52.02 33.62 -8.65
C LEU A 55 53.00 32.64 -8.05
N THR A 56 54.07 32.34 -8.78
CA THR A 56 55.23 31.63 -8.24
C THR A 56 56.32 32.63 -7.92
N VAL A 57 56.80 32.65 -6.67
CA VAL A 57 57.93 33.50 -6.25
C VAL A 57 59.23 32.72 -6.44
N SER A 58 60.19 33.29 -7.18
CA SER A 58 61.49 32.65 -7.45
C SER A 58 62.61 33.17 -6.56
N ARG A 59 62.67 34.49 -6.34
CA ARG A 59 63.71 35.17 -5.56
C ARG A 59 63.16 36.40 -4.85
N GLU A 60 63.84 36.79 -3.79
CA GLU A 60 63.61 38.06 -3.09
C GLU A 60 64.86 38.95 -3.21
N SER A 61 64.64 40.27 -3.16
CA SER A 61 65.71 41.26 -3.08
C SER A 61 66.41 41.16 -1.72
N GLU A 62 67.67 41.61 -1.63
CA GLU A 62 68.47 41.57 -0.39
C GLU A 62 67.80 42.32 0.77
N ASP A 63 67.02 43.36 0.46
CA ASP A 63 66.25 44.15 1.43
C ASP A 63 64.86 43.57 1.73
N GLY A 64 64.45 42.50 1.04
CA GLY A 64 63.13 41.86 1.17
C GLY A 64 61.96 42.68 0.62
N THR A 65 62.20 43.88 0.07
CA THR A 65 61.14 44.79 -0.39
C THR A 65 60.48 44.33 -1.70
N TRP A 66 61.25 43.59 -2.52
CA TRP A 66 60.84 43.12 -3.82
C TRP A 66 60.98 41.61 -3.94
N ALA A 67 60.10 41.02 -4.74
CA ALA A 67 60.12 39.61 -5.08
C ALA A 67 60.00 39.44 -6.59
N GLU A 68 60.83 38.57 -7.15
CA GLU A 68 60.73 38.11 -8.53
C GLU A 68 59.63 37.05 -8.60
N ILE A 69 58.62 37.31 -9.43
CA ILE A 69 57.47 36.44 -9.63
C ILE A 69 57.43 35.94 -11.07
N THR A 70 56.81 34.78 -11.25
CA THR A 70 56.40 34.26 -12.55
C THR A 70 54.91 33.95 -12.51
N THR A 71 54.20 34.48 -13.49
CA THR A 71 52.77 34.18 -13.72
C THR A 71 52.61 32.88 -14.47
N GLU A 72 51.44 32.25 -14.39
CA GLU A 72 51.11 31.05 -15.18
C GLU A 72 51.26 31.28 -16.70
N GLY A 73 50.99 32.52 -17.17
CA GLY A 73 51.21 32.93 -18.55
C GLY A 73 52.68 33.13 -18.94
N GLY A 74 53.64 32.80 -18.08
CA GLY A 74 55.08 32.87 -18.35
C GLY A 74 55.70 34.27 -18.25
N THR A 75 54.95 35.28 -17.80
CA THR A 75 55.52 36.62 -17.55
C THR A 75 56.30 36.61 -16.24
N THR A 76 57.59 36.91 -16.32
CA THR A 76 58.50 37.04 -15.17
C THR A 76 58.87 38.49 -14.93
N GLY A 77 58.98 38.89 -13.66
CA GLY A 77 59.49 40.19 -13.26
C GLY A 77 59.29 40.46 -11.78
N TRP A 78 59.56 41.68 -11.36
CA TRP A 78 59.62 42.06 -9.95
C TRP A 78 58.37 42.82 -9.50
N VAL A 79 57.84 42.44 -8.35
CA VAL A 79 56.72 43.10 -7.65
C VAL A 79 57.09 43.36 -6.20
N ARG A 80 56.39 44.28 -5.53
CA ARG A 80 56.63 44.54 -4.11
C ARG A 80 56.09 43.40 -3.25
N SER A 81 56.90 42.92 -2.30
CA SER A 81 56.56 41.80 -1.42
C SER A 81 55.32 42.08 -0.56
N GLN A 82 55.03 43.35 -0.24
CA GLN A 82 53.84 43.76 0.52
C GLN A 82 52.50 43.39 -0.13
N TYR A 83 52.49 43.12 -1.44
CA TYR A 83 51.29 42.71 -2.16
C TYR A 83 51.15 41.19 -2.27
N LEU A 84 52.16 40.44 -1.83
CA LEU A 84 52.16 38.99 -1.85
C LEU A 84 51.62 38.46 -0.53
N MET A 85 50.80 37.41 -0.63
CA MET A 85 50.24 36.72 0.51
C MET A 85 50.46 35.22 0.33
N ALA A 86 50.80 34.53 1.42
CA ALA A 86 50.97 33.08 1.39
C ALA A 86 49.64 32.32 1.32
N SER A 87 48.55 32.93 1.80
CA SER A 87 47.21 32.34 1.79
C SER A 87 46.35 32.88 0.65
N VAL A 88 45.35 32.09 0.25
CA VAL A 88 44.35 32.49 -0.74
C VAL A 88 43.62 33.75 -0.24
N PRO A 89 43.40 34.78 -1.08
CA PRO A 89 42.72 36.01 -0.66
C PRO A 89 41.33 35.73 -0.09
N ALA A 90 40.92 36.53 0.90
CA ALA A 90 39.64 36.38 1.58
C ALA A 90 38.44 36.39 0.62
N ARG A 91 38.46 37.22 -0.43
CA ARG A 91 37.42 37.27 -1.45
C ARG A 91 37.22 35.93 -2.16
N ASN A 92 38.30 35.32 -2.64
CA ASN A 92 38.26 34.00 -3.27
C ASN A 92 37.76 32.92 -2.29
N GLN A 93 38.12 33.01 -1.00
CA GLN A 93 37.59 32.10 0.01
C GLN A 93 36.08 32.28 0.19
N VAL A 94 35.58 33.51 0.27
CA VAL A 94 34.15 33.83 0.38
C VAL A 94 33.38 33.34 -0.85
N ASP A 95 33.89 33.59 -2.05
CA ASP A 95 33.27 33.11 -3.30
C ASP A 95 33.20 31.58 -3.32
N SER A 96 34.28 30.90 -2.92
CA SER A 96 34.28 29.43 -2.82
C SER A 96 33.34 28.90 -1.73
N ALA A 97 33.25 29.58 -0.59
CA ALA A 97 32.37 29.20 0.51
C ALA A 97 30.91 29.40 0.13
N ARG A 98 30.59 30.48 -0.57
CA ARG A 98 29.26 30.76 -1.11
C ARG A 98 28.85 29.70 -2.13
N SER A 99 29.73 29.38 -3.09
CA SER A 99 29.46 28.33 -4.07
C SER A 99 29.23 26.97 -3.40
N ARG A 100 30.02 26.62 -2.40
CA ARG A 100 29.80 25.40 -1.60
C ARG A 100 28.48 25.44 -0.83
N ALA A 101 28.12 26.59 -0.25
CA ALA A 101 26.86 26.73 0.48
C ALA A 101 25.64 26.58 -0.46
N GLU A 102 25.71 27.14 -1.67
CA GLU A 102 24.69 26.98 -2.71
C GLU A 102 24.57 25.51 -3.14
N GLN A 103 25.70 24.82 -3.39
CA GLN A 103 25.72 23.39 -3.71
C GLN A 103 25.15 22.51 -2.58
N LEU A 104 25.54 22.79 -1.32
CA LEU A 104 25.03 22.07 -0.16
C LEU A 104 23.54 22.33 0.06
N ALA A 105 23.06 23.56 -0.21
CA ALA A 105 21.64 23.87 -0.14
C ALA A 105 20.84 23.08 -1.19
N GLU A 106 21.34 22.99 -2.42
CA GLU A 106 20.73 22.20 -3.49
C GLU A 106 20.71 20.70 -3.16
N GLN A 107 21.84 20.16 -2.66
CA GLN A 107 21.92 18.76 -2.22
C GLN A 107 20.95 18.46 -1.06
N ASN A 108 20.85 19.34 -0.07
CA ASN A 108 19.90 19.16 1.04
C ASN A 108 18.45 19.21 0.56
N ALA A 109 18.13 20.09 -0.41
CA ALA A 109 16.81 20.15 -1.00
C ALA A 109 16.48 18.84 -1.74
N ALA A 110 17.40 18.33 -2.56
CA ALA A 110 17.25 17.06 -3.27
C ALA A 110 17.11 15.86 -2.32
N LEU A 111 17.95 15.77 -1.29
CA LEU A 111 17.87 14.71 -0.27
C LEU A 111 16.55 14.76 0.53
N THR A 112 16.06 15.96 0.83
CA THR A 112 14.77 16.12 1.52
C THR A 112 13.61 15.62 0.66
N GLU A 113 13.66 15.91 -0.64
CA GLU A 113 12.68 15.42 -1.60
C GLU A 113 12.73 13.88 -1.73
N GLU A 114 13.93 13.31 -1.88
CA GLU A 114 14.13 11.86 -1.92
C GLU A 114 13.62 11.17 -0.66
N LEU A 115 13.87 11.74 0.53
CA LEU A 115 13.34 11.22 1.79
C LEU A 115 11.81 11.25 1.86
N ASN A 116 11.17 12.29 1.32
CA ASN A 116 9.71 12.36 1.29
C ASN A 116 9.13 11.32 0.33
N GLN A 117 9.74 11.14 -0.85
CA GLN A 117 9.36 10.10 -1.81
C GLN A 117 9.52 8.69 -1.21
N LEU A 118 10.66 8.41 -0.58
CA LEU A 118 10.91 7.13 0.10
C LEU A 118 9.89 6.85 1.21
N LYS A 119 9.51 7.87 1.99
CA LYS A 119 8.47 7.73 3.01
C LYS A 119 7.10 7.43 2.40
N GLN A 120 6.74 8.09 1.30
CA GLN A 120 5.48 7.83 0.60
C GLN A 120 5.45 6.40 0.05
N VAL A 121 6.49 6.00 -0.68
CA VAL A 121 6.63 4.63 -1.22
C VAL A 121 6.55 3.59 -0.12
N ARG A 122 7.21 3.84 1.03
CA ARG A 122 7.11 2.95 2.18
C ARG A 122 5.68 2.82 2.70
N GLY A 123 4.94 3.91 2.84
CA GLY A 123 3.55 3.88 3.28
C GLY A 123 2.63 3.16 2.29
N GLU A 124 2.86 3.33 0.99
CA GLU A 124 2.16 2.59 -0.06
C GLU A 124 2.46 1.09 -0.01
N LEU A 125 3.73 0.71 0.19
CA LEU A 125 4.13 -0.70 0.35
C LEU A 125 3.53 -1.33 1.62
N GLU A 126 3.52 -0.62 2.75
CA GLU A 126 2.89 -1.08 3.99
C GLU A 126 1.39 -1.35 3.75
N THR A 127 0.69 -0.43 3.08
CA THR A 127 -0.74 -0.62 2.72
C THR A 127 -0.93 -1.81 1.77
N SER A 128 -0.03 -2.00 0.81
CA SER A 128 -0.10 -3.13 -0.13
C SER A 128 0.12 -4.46 0.60
N ILE A 129 1.02 -4.52 1.58
CA ILE A 129 1.28 -5.72 2.38
C ILE A 129 0.05 -6.06 3.21
N ASP A 130 -0.55 -5.08 3.89
CA ASP A 130 -1.77 -5.30 4.69
C ASP A 130 -2.93 -5.81 3.81
N SER A 131 -3.07 -5.27 2.60
CA SER A 131 -4.08 -5.75 1.65
C SER A 131 -3.81 -7.18 1.18
N ALA A 132 -2.54 -7.51 0.89
CA ALA A 132 -2.14 -8.84 0.45
C ALA A 132 -2.37 -9.88 1.56
N ASP A 133 -2.01 -9.56 2.80
CA ASP A 133 -2.27 -10.42 3.96
C ASP A 133 -3.77 -10.63 4.18
N GLY A 134 -4.59 -9.58 4.05
CA GLY A 134 -6.05 -9.69 4.09
C GLY A 134 -6.60 -10.62 3.00
N THR A 135 -6.12 -10.49 1.76
CA THR A 135 -6.54 -11.40 0.68
C THR A 135 -6.08 -12.83 0.90
N LEU A 136 -4.88 -13.05 1.42
CA LEU A 136 -4.38 -14.38 1.76
C LEU A 136 -5.24 -15.05 2.84
N GLN A 137 -5.63 -14.31 3.88
CA GLN A 137 -6.53 -14.82 4.91
C GLN A 137 -7.90 -15.18 4.33
N ALA A 138 -8.50 -14.29 3.53
CA ALA A 138 -9.79 -14.54 2.89
C ALA A 138 -9.77 -15.77 1.97
N VAL A 139 -8.77 -15.89 1.10
CA VAL A 139 -8.61 -17.05 0.19
C VAL A 139 -8.35 -18.33 0.97
N THR A 140 -7.60 -18.26 2.07
CA THR A 140 -7.34 -19.42 2.93
C THR A 140 -8.63 -19.90 3.61
N GLU A 141 -9.46 -18.97 4.07
CA GLU A 141 -10.75 -19.29 4.69
C GLU A 141 -11.76 -19.84 3.67
N GLU A 142 -11.85 -19.25 2.47
CA GLU A 142 -12.65 -19.78 1.36
C GLU A 142 -12.23 -21.20 0.97
N LEU A 143 -10.92 -21.47 0.90
CA LEU A 143 -10.41 -22.83 0.64
C LEU A 143 -10.80 -23.81 1.75
N ALA A 144 -10.78 -23.39 3.01
CA ALA A 144 -11.21 -24.21 4.13
C ALA A 144 -12.72 -24.52 4.04
N GLN A 145 -13.54 -23.51 3.76
CA GLN A 145 -14.98 -23.66 3.58
C GLN A 145 -15.32 -24.57 2.39
N LEU A 146 -14.65 -24.40 1.24
CA LEU A 146 -14.84 -25.25 0.06
C LEU A 146 -14.48 -26.71 0.34
N LYS A 147 -13.39 -26.97 1.07
CA LYS A 147 -13.03 -28.33 1.50
C LYS A 147 -14.10 -28.94 2.40
N GLN A 148 -14.65 -28.16 3.34
CA GLN A 148 -15.72 -28.60 4.22
C GLN A 148 -17.02 -28.90 3.45
N ILE A 149 -17.45 -28.02 2.55
CA ILE A 149 -18.64 -28.21 1.71
C ILE A 149 -18.46 -29.44 0.81
N SER A 150 -17.29 -29.60 0.20
CA SER A 150 -16.97 -30.76 -0.64
C SER A 150 -17.03 -32.06 0.17
N GLY A 151 -16.55 -32.04 1.42
CA GLY A 151 -16.69 -33.17 2.35
C GLY A 151 -18.16 -33.49 2.67
N ARG A 152 -18.99 -32.49 2.95
CA ARG A 152 -20.44 -32.66 3.20
C ARG A 152 -21.19 -33.17 1.97
N SER A 153 -20.75 -32.84 0.76
CA SER A 153 -21.39 -33.33 -0.47
C SER A 153 -21.23 -34.85 -0.63
N LEU A 154 -20.10 -35.42 -0.20
CA LEU A 154 -19.88 -36.87 -0.22
C LEU A 154 -20.75 -37.58 0.82
N GLU A 155 -20.88 -36.99 2.00
CA GLU A 155 -21.76 -37.48 3.07
C GLU A 155 -23.24 -37.43 2.63
N LEU A 156 -23.66 -36.34 1.99
CA LEU A 156 -25.02 -36.18 1.47
C LEU A 156 -25.35 -37.20 0.37
N ASP A 157 -24.40 -37.53 -0.53
CA ASP A 157 -24.62 -38.57 -1.55
C ASP A 157 -24.77 -39.96 -0.91
N ALA A 158 -23.95 -40.27 0.10
CA ALA A 158 -24.05 -41.52 0.85
C ALA A 158 -25.38 -41.64 1.60
N GLU A 159 -25.84 -40.55 2.24
CA GLU A 159 -27.13 -40.51 2.94
C GLU A 159 -28.32 -40.61 1.97
N ASN A 160 -28.27 -39.93 0.81
CA ASN A 160 -29.30 -40.08 -0.22
C ASN A 160 -29.42 -41.52 -0.72
N ARG A 161 -28.29 -42.18 -1.01
CA ARG A 161 -28.29 -43.59 -1.43
C ARG A 161 -28.92 -44.50 -0.36
N ARG A 162 -28.57 -44.27 0.90
CA ARG A 162 -29.15 -45.01 2.03
C ARG A 162 -30.65 -44.76 2.17
N LEU A 163 -31.10 -43.51 2.06
CA LEU A 163 -32.52 -43.17 2.12
C LEU A 163 -33.30 -43.79 0.97
N VAL A 164 -32.73 -43.84 -0.25
CA VAL A 164 -33.35 -44.54 -1.38
C VAL A 164 -33.48 -46.03 -1.09
N GLU A 165 -32.44 -46.67 -0.56
CA GLU A 165 -32.48 -48.08 -0.15
C GLU A 165 -33.52 -48.34 0.96
N ASP A 166 -33.61 -47.46 1.96
CA ASP A 166 -34.61 -47.55 3.03
C ASP A 166 -36.04 -47.39 2.48
N VAL A 167 -36.25 -46.48 1.51
CA VAL A 167 -37.55 -46.31 0.84
C VAL A 167 -37.93 -47.57 0.06
N GLU A 168 -36.98 -48.20 -0.64
CA GLU A 168 -37.22 -49.46 -1.35
C GLU A 168 -37.55 -50.60 -0.38
N ASN A 169 -36.79 -50.73 0.71
CA ASN A 169 -37.03 -51.74 1.75
C ASN A 169 -38.37 -51.56 2.46
N LEU A 170 -38.75 -50.32 2.81
CA LEU A 170 -40.04 -50.02 3.43
C LEU A 170 -41.20 -50.30 2.47
N ARG A 171 -41.02 -50.00 1.19
CA ARG A 171 -42.02 -50.31 0.15
C ARG A 171 -42.19 -51.81 -0.03
N ALA A 172 -41.10 -52.57 -0.09
CA ALA A 172 -41.14 -54.03 -0.15
C ALA A 172 -41.84 -54.64 1.08
N GLN A 173 -41.60 -54.08 2.28
CA GLN A 173 -42.30 -54.49 3.50
C GLN A 173 -43.79 -54.16 3.45
N ALA A 174 -44.17 -52.97 2.96
CA ALA A 174 -45.56 -52.59 2.80
C ALA A 174 -46.29 -53.50 1.80
N ASP A 175 -45.66 -53.82 0.67
CA ASP A 175 -46.19 -54.74 -0.33
C ASP A 175 -46.34 -56.16 0.25
N MET A 176 -45.35 -56.63 1.01
CA MET A 176 -45.39 -57.92 1.70
C MET A 176 -46.52 -57.98 2.75
N LEU A 177 -46.62 -57.00 3.64
CA LEU A 177 -47.68 -56.91 4.65
C LEU A 177 -49.06 -56.76 4.02
N GLY A 178 -49.15 -56.07 2.89
CA GLY A 178 -50.37 -55.96 2.08
C GLY A 178 -50.78 -57.33 1.53
N ALA A 179 -49.83 -58.06 0.93
CA ALA A 179 -50.06 -59.41 0.43
C ALA A 179 -50.43 -60.40 1.55
N GLU A 180 -49.77 -60.31 2.72
CA GLU A 180 -50.11 -61.12 3.90
C GLU A 180 -51.50 -60.81 4.43
N ASN A 181 -51.88 -59.53 4.51
CA ASN A 181 -53.25 -59.14 4.89
C ASN A 181 -54.29 -59.69 3.91
N GLN A 182 -54.06 -59.55 2.61
CA GLN A 182 -54.95 -60.10 1.58
C GLN A 182 -55.08 -61.62 1.72
N ARG A 183 -53.95 -62.32 1.86
CA ARG A 183 -53.93 -63.78 2.06
C ARG A 183 -54.64 -64.21 3.34
N LEU A 184 -54.44 -63.49 4.45
CA LEU A 184 -55.14 -63.76 5.71
C LEU A 184 -56.65 -63.54 5.58
N GLN A 185 -57.07 -62.46 4.91
CA GLN A 185 -58.49 -62.21 4.63
C GLN A 185 -59.10 -63.29 3.74
N GLU A 186 -58.39 -63.75 2.70
CA GLU A 186 -58.84 -64.84 1.83
C GLU A 186 -58.96 -66.16 2.60
N ASN A 187 -57.99 -66.50 3.44
CA ASN A 187 -58.05 -67.69 4.30
C ASN A 187 -59.24 -67.65 5.27
N LEU A 188 -59.47 -66.51 5.95
CA LEU A 188 -60.60 -66.32 6.86
C LEU A 188 -61.94 -66.38 6.12
N ARG A 189 -62.02 -65.81 4.91
CA ARG A 189 -63.23 -65.86 4.07
C ARG A 189 -63.51 -67.29 3.59
N SER A 190 -62.47 -68.02 3.22
CA SER A 190 -62.57 -69.43 2.83
C SER A 190 -63.04 -70.31 3.99
N SER A 191 -62.45 -70.16 5.19
CA SER A 191 -62.87 -70.93 6.37
C SER A 191 -64.30 -70.59 6.80
N ALA A 192 -64.68 -69.31 6.80
CA ALA A 192 -66.05 -68.90 7.11
C ALA A 192 -67.09 -69.47 6.13
N PHE A 193 -66.74 -69.61 4.84
CA PHE A 193 -67.60 -70.28 3.87
C PHE A 193 -67.72 -71.78 4.13
N ILE A 194 -66.62 -72.48 4.46
CA ILE A 194 -66.64 -73.91 4.80
C ILE A 194 -67.45 -74.17 6.06
N ASP A 195 -67.25 -73.38 7.12
CA ASP A 195 -68.01 -73.47 8.37
C ASP A 195 -69.50 -73.19 8.12
N GLY A 196 -69.82 -72.20 7.29
CA GLY A 196 -71.18 -71.92 6.86
C GLY A 196 -71.82 -73.07 6.06
N ALA A 197 -71.08 -73.67 5.13
CA ALA A 197 -71.55 -74.81 4.33
C ALA A 197 -71.78 -76.05 5.20
N LEU A 198 -70.89 -76.33 6.17
CA LEU A 198 -71.06 -77.40 7.15
C LEU A 198 -72.29 -77.17 8.04
N ALA A 199 -72.50 -75.95 8.52
CA ALA A 199 -73.67 -75.59 9.33
C ALA A 199 -74.99 -75.79 8.56
N VAL A 200 -75.04 -75.39 7.28
CA VAL A 200 -76.21 -75.62 6.41
C VAL A 200 -76.45 -77.11 6.18
N LEU A 201 -75.41 -77.90 5.86
CA LEU A 201 -75.53 -79.34 5.69
C LEU A 201 -76.04 -80.03 6.95
N LEU A 202 -75.52 -79.68 8.13
CA LEU A 202 -76.02 -80.18 9.41
C LEU A 202 -77.49 -79.79 9.63
N GLY A 203 -77.87 -78.55 9.34
CA GLY A 203 -79.27 -78.11 9.41
C GLY A 203 -80.20 -78.90 8.48
N VAL A 204 -79.75 -79.20 7.26
CA VAL A 204 -80.50 -80.03 6.29
C VAL A 204 -80.62 -81.48 6.80
N VAL A 205 -79.54 -82.08 7.30
CA VAL A 205 -79.58 -83.44 7.86
C VAL A 205 -80.52 -83.51 9.06
N ILE A 206 -80.45 -82.55 9.98
CA ILE A 206 -81.34 -82.46 11.13
C ILE A 206 -82.80 -82.34 10.68
N THR A 207 -83.10 -81.45 9.72
CA THR A 207 -84.48 -81.27 9.22
C THR A 207 -85.04 -82.48 8.47
N LEU A 208 -84.21 -83.29 7.81
CA LEU A 208 -84.65 -84.50 7.10
C LEU A 208 -84.73 -85.74 7.99
N VAL A 209 -83.82 -85.88 8.96
CA VAL A 209 -83.68 -87.08 9.80
C VAL A 209 -84.55 -87.02 11.06
N VAL A 210 -84.67 -85.85 11.71
CA VAL A 210 -85.46 -85.68 12.94
C VAL A 210 -86.94 -86.04 12.76
N PRO A 211 -87.65 -85.64 11.67
CA PRO A 211 -89.04 -86.03 11.47
C PRO A 211 -89.24 -87.54 11.31
N ARG A 212 -88.20 -88.26 10.88
CA ARG A 212 -88.27 -89.70 10.57
C ARG A 212 -87.99 -90.60 11.77
N LEU A 213 -87.40 -90.06 12.85
CA LEU A 213 -87.04 -90.82 14.06
C LEU A 213 -87.93 -90.50 15.27
N TRP A 214 -88.96 -89.66 15.14
CA TRP A 214 -89.90 -89.46 16.25
C TRP A 214 -90.82 -90.68 16.44
N PRO A 215 -90.79 -91.35 17.61
CA PRO A 215 -91.73 -92.43 17.91
C PRO A 215 -93.15 -91.86 18.04
N LYS A 216 -94.08 -92.42 17.27
CA LYS A 216 -95.52 -92.16 17.43
C LYS A 216 -95.94 -92.50 18.86
N ARG A 217 -96.30 -91.49 19.66
CA ARG A 217 -97.09 -91.68 20.89
C ARG A 217 -98.38 -92.42 20.53
N ARG A 218 -98.52 -93.66 21.01
CA ARG A 218 -99.83 -94.31 21.10
C ARG A 218 -100.54 -93.75 22.32
N ARG A 219 -101.76 -93.26 22.11
CA ARG A 219 -102.72 -92.88 23.15
C ARG A 219 -103.89 -93.87 23.07
N ASN A 220 -104.46 -94.18 24.24
CA ASN A 220 -105.76 -94.82 24.51
C ASN A 220 -105.84 -96.34 24.27
N ASP A 221 -106.58 -97.18 25.01
CA ASP A 221 -107.47 -97.09 26.20
C ASP A 221 -107.64 -98.54 26.73
N GLY A 222 -107.97 -98.74 28.02
CA GLY A 222 -108.53 -100.02 28.50
C GLY A 222 -108.29 -100.31 29.99
N TRP A 223 -109.36 -100.23 30.79
CA TRP A 223 -109.42 -100.61 32.22
C TRP A 223 -109.51 -102.13 32.43
N ALA A 224 -108.78 -102.66 33.42
CA ALA A 224 -109.13 -103.77 34.33
C ALA A 224 -108.03 -103.91 35.40
#